data_AF-A0A1G2K6L2-F1
#
_entry.id   AF-A0A1G2K6L2-F1
#
_cell.length_a   1.000
_cell.length_b   1.000
_cell.length_c   1.000
_cell.angle_alpha   90.00
_cell.angle_beta   90.00
_cell.angle_gamma   90.00
#
_symmetry.space_group_name_H-M   'P 1'
#
loop_
_entity.id
_entity.type
_entity.pdbx_description
1 polymer ?
#
loop_
_entity_poly.entity_id
_entity_poly.type
_entity_poly.pdbx_seq_one_letter_code
_entity_poly.pdbx_strand_id
1 'polypeptide(L)'
;MVHMRHLKLLFCLFGAGLVWSGIFFDAHASDLVFISDTLSNSRPATSSNHTILFSTTNAVPPSGKISIFPQGGVFNIPAGLDYTDIDFATSSSLTGPFGERFLLASPSAAADGVLVVPGANGSITITLNSTTGLAASSTVKISVGTNAATSTVGDTQIVNPGGTGTFYVTVQTKNTSDNVIDWQEPRVAISEPVSVHSLRVDVVPPVRSNGLPSGNLLYSTQQVEIALTTDELATCRYSTSNGISYDSMTNSFSESRVTLHTVNIGAVVSGTTYIFYARCQDLFTNTNTDDFIISFAITTPPGPSGPSGAPSSGGGGAAFPPLPSSPEVMFSGWAYPSASVVVLKDGKQAKSISADTGAKFSASLTDLEQGSYTFGVFARDTDGRKSNTSSYSEVLVGGTKTNISNILIPPSLEVVKDTVSPGEDLSVLGQSVPDSIIRVWAYAQSENSPRDSSPKAVIKEEKADSSGRWTAAIPTGSFAVDTYIVRAKFKNTPIGTSEYSNPVYFGVGKSPSPDFCKRSDINKDGKVQLTDFSILLFNWGTDSTESDINIDGRVNLTDFSIMLFCWTG
;
A
#
# COMPACT_ATOMS: atom_id res chain seq x y z
N MET A 1 -36.85 -69.04 13.60
CA MET A 1 -36.46 -70.24 12.81
C MET A 1 -36.74 -69.93 11.35
N VAL A 2 -35.68 -69.63 10.58
CA VAL A 2 -35.43 -69.92 9.13
C VAL A 2 -36.45 -69.47 8.04
N HIS A 3 -36.02 -68.52 7.18
CA HIS A 3 -36.11 -68.40 5.69
C HIS A 3 -37.51 -68.50 5.00
N MET A 4 -37.84 -68.03 3.77
CA MET A 4 -37.12 -67.60 2.56
C MET A 4 -38.10 -66.94 1.56
N ARG A 5 -37.61 -65.93 0.81
CA ARG A 5 -37.70 -65.62 -0.66
C ARG A 5 -39.00 -65.66 -1.52
N HIS A 6 -39.26 -64.48 -2.13
CA HIS A 6 -39.58 -64.09 -3.54
C HIS A 6 -40.34 -65.01 -4.53
N LEU A 7 -41.36 -64.44 -5.22
CA LEU A 7 -41.47 -64.49 -6.71
C LEU A 7 -42.49 -63.45 -7.30
N LYS A 8 -42.21 -62.98 -8.52
CA LYS A 8 -42.87 -61.94 -9.34
C LYS A 8 -44.10 -62.44 -10.14
N LEU A 9 -45.04 -61.54 -10.50
CA LEU A 9 -45.61 -61.24 -11.85
C LEU A 9 -47.04 -60.67 -11.79
N LEU A 10 -47.35 -59.62 -12.58
CA LEU A 10 -48.62 -59.39 -13.32
C LEU A 10 -48.40 -58.18 -14.28
N PHE A 11 -48.22 -58.33 -15.59
CA PHE A 11 -49.17 -58.49 -16.73
C PHE A 11 -49.91 -57.22 -17.22
N CYS A 12 -49.36 -56.67 -18.33
CA CYS A 12 -49.84 -55.98 -19.54
C CYS A 12 -51.25 -55.37 -19.76
N LEU A 13 -51.22 -54.39 -20.69
CA LEU A 13 -52.17 -53.91 -21.74
C LEU A 13 -52.72 -52.49 -21.51
N PHE A 14 -52.86 -51.56 -22.47
CA PHE A 14 -52.41 -51.32 -23.86
C PHE A 14 -53.01 -49.94 -24.26
N GLY A 15 -52.38 -49.13 -25.12
CA GLY A 15 -53.06 -47.97 -25.72
C GLY A 15 -52.15 -46.84 -26.18
N ALA A 16 -51.64 -46.95 -27.40
CA ALA A 16 -50.75 -46.00 -28.05
C ALA A 16 -51.48 -44.73 -28.56
N GLY A 17 -50.90 -43.57 -28.25
CA GLY A 17 -51.12 -42.28 -28.93
C GLY A 17 -49.79 -41.57 -29.05
N LEU A 18 -49.12 -41.74 -30.19
CA LEU A 18 -47.81 -41.16 -30.50
C LEU A 18 -48.01 -39.71 -30.95
N VAL A 19 -47.89 -38.77 -30.02
CA VAL A 19 -47.63 -37.35 -30.33
C VAL A 19 -46.12 -37.21 -30.39
N TRP A 20 -45.57 -37.12 -31.60
CA TRP A 20 -44.18 -36.76 -31.81
C TRP A 20 -44.03 -35.25 -31.56
N SER A 21 -43.86 -34.88 -30.30
CA SER A 21 -43.34 -33.57 -29.92
C SER A 21 -41.84 -33.60 -30.24
N GLY A 22 -41.45 -33.05 -31.39
CA GLY A 22 -40.05 -32.76 -31.67
C GLY A 22 -39.50 -31.89 -30.56
N ILE A 23 -38.60 -32.47 -29.77
CA ILE A 23 -37.85 -31.76 -28.73
C ILE A 23 -36.85 -30.89 -29.50
N PHE A 24 -37.09 -29.58 -29.52
CA PHE A 24 -36.08 -28.60 -29.92
C PHE A 24 -34.97 -28.65 -28.87
N PHE A 25 -33.79 -29.14 -29.24
CA PHE A 25 -32.58 -28.90 -28.45
C PHE A 25 -32.15 -27.48 -28.77
N ASP A 26 -32.30 -26.55 -27.82
CA ASP A 26 -31.65 -25.25 -27.92
C ASP A 26 -30.14 -25.49 -27.97
N ALA A 27 -29.51 -25.01 -29.04
CA ALA A 27 -28.07 -25.05 -29.19
C ALA A 27 -27.46 -24.03 -28.23
N HIS A 28 -26.92 -24.48 -27.10
CA HIS A 28 -26.15 -23.65 -26.18
C HIS A 28 -24.70 -23.56 -26.66
N ALA A 29 -24.13 -22.36 -26.69
CA ALA A 29 -22.71 -22.16 -26.94
C ALA A 29 -21.87 -22.87 -25.85
N SER A 30 -20.68 -23.34 -26.21
CA SER A 30 -19.75 -23.90 -25.23
C SER A 30 -19.16 -22.80 -24.34
N ASP A 31 -18.66 -23.15 -23.17
CA ASP A 31 -17.94 -22.19 -22.34
C ASP A 31 -16.50 -21.98 -22.83
N LEU A 32 -15.97 -20.76 -22.79
CA LEU A 32 -14.52 -20.52 -22.88
C LEU A 32 -13.82 -21.06 -21.63
N VAL A 33 -12.58 -21.55 -21.76
CA VAL A 33 -11.80 -22.11 -20.64
C VAL A 33 -10.67 -21.16 -20.25
N PHE A 34 -10.25 -21.19 -18.97
CA PHE A 34 -9.17 -20.36 -18.43
C PHE A 34 -9.32 -18.87 -18.74
N ILE A 35 -10.55 -18.36 -18.65
CA ILE A 35 -10.81 -16.96 -18.92
C ILE A 35 -10.48 -16.08 -17.71
N SER A 36 -9.81 -14.97 -17.96
CA SER A 36 -9.55 -13.92 -16.98
C SER A 36 -9.56 -12.56 -17.65
N ASP A 37 -9.91 -11.53 -16.90
CA ASP A 37 -9.68 -10.13 -17.26
C ASP A 37 -8.91 -9.47 -16.12
N THR A 38 -7.74 -8.91 -16.43
CA THR A 38 -6.89 -8.21 -15.46
C THR A 38 -6.91 -6.71 -15.72
N LEU A 39 -7.34 -5.96 -14.71
CA LEU A 39 -7.35 -4.50 -14.73
C LEU A 39 -6.00 -3.93 -14.25
N SER A 40 -5.46 -2.92 -14.92
CA SER A 40 -4.31 -2.17 -14.38
C SER A 40 -4.68 -1.27 -13.19
N ASN A 41 -5.95 -0.87 -13.11
CA ASN A 41 -6.46 -0.03 -12.03
C ASN A 41 -7.91 -0.44 -11.70
N SER A 42 -8.18 -0.86 -10.47
CA SER A 42 -9.52 -1.28 -10.02
C SER A 42 -10.34 -0.17 -9.38
N ARG A 43 -9.88 1.09 -9.42
CA ARG A 43 -10.59 2.23 -8.81
C ARG A 43 -11.89 2.57 -9.55
N PRO A 44 -12.96 2.97 -8.84
CA PRO A 44 -14.18 3.45 -9.47
C PRO A 44 -13.94 4.65 -10.41
N ALA A 45 -14.73 4.74 -11.48
CA ALA A 45 -14.74 5.85 -12.44
C ALA A 45 -13.36 6.24 -13.01
N THR A 46 -12.43 5.30 -13.04
CA THR A 46 -11.05 5.55 -13.49
C THR A 46 -10.75 4.72 -14.74
N SER A 47 -9.96 5.30 -15.65
CA SER A 47 -9.44 4.59 -16.82
C SER A 47 -8.55 3.42 -16.41
N SER A 48 -8.74 2.26 -17.02
CA SER A 48 -7.94 1.06 -16.78
C SER A 48 -7.64 0.32 -18.07
N ASN A 49 -6.43 -0.23 -18.15
CA ASN A 49 -6.11 -1.25 -19.14
C ASN A 49 -6.85 -2.52 -18.78
N HIS A 50 -7.23 -3.28 -19.82
CA HIS A 50 -7.71 -4.64 -19.68
C HIS A 50 -6.72 -5.60 -20.34
N THR A 51 -6.50 -6.74 -19.71
CA THR A 51 -5.78 -7.87 -20.30
C THR A 51 -6.65 -9.10 -20.19
N ILE A 52 -7.30 -9.45 -21.30
CA ILE A 52 -8.25 -10.55 -21.39
C ILE A 52 -7.51 -11.76 -21.93
N LEU A 53 -7.44 -12.82 -21.14
CA LEU A 53 -6.79 -14.09 -21.49
C LEU A 53 -7.85 -15.19 -21.47
N PHE A 54 -7.91 -16.03 -22.51
CA PHE A 54 -8.80 -17.20 -22.54
C PHE A 54 -8.29 -18.29 -23.49
N SER A 55 -8.81 -19.51 -23.35
CA SER A 55 -8.65 -20.57 -24.33
C SER A 55 -9.96 -20.85 -25.05
N THR A 56 -9.91 -20.94 -26.39
CA THR A 56 -11.08 -21.32 -27.20
C THR A 56 -11.49 -22.76 -26.91
N THR A 57 -12.79 -23.04 -26.89
CA THR A 57 -13.28 -24.42 -26.75
C THR A 57 -13.55 -25.02 -28.12
N ASN A 58 -14.23 -24.27 -28.97
CA ASN A 58 -14.43 -24.62 -30.37
C ASN A 58 -13.43 -23.87 -31.28
N ALA A 59 -13.20 -24.41 -32.48
CA ALA A 59 -12.43 -23.70 -33.49
C ALA A 59 -13.22 -22.49 -34.00
N VAL A 60 -12.59 -21.31 -34.03
CA VAL A 60 -13.15 -20.10 -34.63
C VAL A 60 -12.69 -20.05 -36.09
N PRO A 61 -13.59 -20.15 -37.08
CA PRO A 61 -13.17 -20.19 -38.49
C PRO A 61 -12.52 -18.87 -38.94
N PRO A 62 -11.76 -18.86 -40.05
CA PRO A 62 -11.41 -17.62 -40.74
C PRO A 62 -12.68 -16.77 -40.98
N SER A 63 -12.56 -15.45 -40.89
CA SER A 63 -13.72 -14.52 -40.88
C SER A 63 -14.71 -14.70 -39.72
N GLY A 64 -14.43 -15.58 -38.75
CA GLY A 64 -15.15 -15.61 -37.47
C GLY A 64 -14.81 -14.40 -36.60
N LYS A 65 -15.47 -14.26 -35.45
CA LYS A 65 -15.35 -13.06 -34.61
C LYS A 65 -15.06 -13.40 -33.16
N ILE A 66 -14.41 -12.46 -32.46
CA ILE A 66 -14.33 -12.37 -31.01
C ILE A 66 -15.05 -11.08 -30.63
N SER A 67 -16.11 -11.16 -29.83
CA SER A 67 -16.82 -10.00 -29.30
C SER A 67 -16.56 -9.87 -27.81
N ILE A 68 -16.11 -8.69 -27.39
CA ILE A 68 -15.88 -8.30 -26.00
C ILE A 68 -16.82 -7.14 -25.72
N PHE A 69 -17.64 -7.25 -24.68
CA PHE A 69 -18.43 -6.13 -24.22
C PHE A 69 -18.51 -6.17 -22.68
N PRO A 70 -18.00 -5.13 -22.00
CA PRO A 70 -18.17 -4.97 -20.57
C PRO A 70 -19.65 -4.88 -20.18
N GLN A 71 -19.97 -5.15 -18.92
CA GLN A 71 -21.33 -5.03 -18.39
C GLN A 71 -21.94 -3.66 -18.74
N GLY A 72 -23.08 -3.71 -19.45
CA GLY A 72 -23.74 -2.52 -19.96
C GLY A 72 -24.25 -1.58 -18.86
N GLY A 73 -24.19 -0.28 -19.13
CA GLY A 73 -24.67 0.77 -18.25
C GLY A 73 -23.72 1.13 -17.10
N VAL A 74 -22.61 0.40 -16.90
CA VAL A 74 -21.68 0.62 -15.79
C VAL A 74 -20.26 0.90 -16.24
N PHE A 75 -19.70 0.15 -17.19
CA PHE A 75 -18.45 0.53 -17.86
C PHE A 75 -18.72 1.58 -18.93
N ASN A 76 -17.70 2.34 -19.30
CA ASN A 76 -17.77 3.24 -20.44
C ASN A 76 -16.58 3.05 -21.37
N ILE A 77 -16.85 2.70 -22.62
CA ILE A 77 -15.84 2.69 -23.69
C ILE A 77 -15.76 4.12 -24.28
N PRO A 78 -14.62 4.83 -24.15
CA PRO A 78 -14.51 6.18 -24.70
C PRO A 78 -14.58 6.20 -26.23
N ALA A 79 -15.02 7.32 -26.81
CA ALA A 79 -15.07 7.50 -28.25
C ALA A 79 -13.70 7.51 -28.94
N GLY A 80 -12.61 7.71 -28.18
CA GLY A 80 -11.25 7.64 -28.68
C GLY A 80 -10.69 6.22 -28.78
N LEU A 81 -11.34 5.22 -28.17
CA LEU A 81 -10.83 3.85 -28.19
C LEU A 81 -10.98 3.27 -29.61
N ASP A 82 -9.86 2.91 -30.24
CA ASP A 82 -9.85 2.36 -31.60
C ASP A 82 -8.94 1.12 -31.74
N TYR A 83 -8.66 0.69 -32.97
CA TYR A 83 -7.88 -0.53 -33.22
C TYR A 83 -6.41 -0.41 -32.78
N THR A 84 -5.88 0.81 -32.61
CA THR A 84 -4.52 1.06 -32.15
C THR A 84 -4.36 0.90 -30.64
N ASP A 85 -5.48 0.90 -29.90
CA ASP A 85 -5.52 0.59 -28.47
C ASP A 85 -5.68 -0.90 -28.17
N ILE A 86 -5.66 -1.76 -29.20
CA ILE A 86 -5.91 -3.20 -29.06
C ILE A 86 -4.71 -3.98 -29.57
N ASP A 87 -4.19 -4.90 -28.76
CA ASP A 87 -3.29 -5.97 -29.22
C ASP A 87 -4.02 -7.30 -29.16
N PHE A 88 -3.76 -8.17 -30.14
CA PHE A 88 -4.32 -9.51 -30.21
C PHE A 88 -3.21 -10.53 -30.45
N ALA A 89 -2.98 -11.40 -29.46
CA ALA A 89 -1.94 -12.41 -29.51
C ALA A 89 -2.50 -13.81 -29.29
N THR A 90 -1.83 -14.82 -29.84
CA THR A 90 -2.21 -16.22 -29.68
C THR A 90 -1.05 -17.09 -29.23
N SER A 91 -1.34 -18.17 -28.52
CA SER A 91 -0.35 -19.17 -28.08
C SER A 91 -0.99 -20.55 -27.96
N SER A 92 -0.15 -21.58 -27.93
CA SER A 92 -0.54 -22.93 -27.51
C SER A 92 -0.44 -23.14 -25.99
N SER A 93 0.04 -22.13 -25.23
CA SER A 93 0.20 -22.16 -23.78
C SER A 93 -0.39 -20.91 -23.11
N LEU A 94 -0.94 -21.06 -21.90
CA LEU A 94 -1.46 -19.96 -21.08
C LEU A 94 -0.40 -18.92 -20.72
N THR A 95 0.86 -19.34 -20.61
CA THR A 95 1.99 -18.48 -20.21
C THR A 95 2.81 -17.97 -21.39
N GLY A 96 2.37 -18.26 -22.62
CA GLY A 96 3.12 -17.95 -23.84
C GLY A 96 4.23 -18.97 -24.17
N PRO A 97 5.13 -18.63 -25.10
CA PRO A 97 5.24 -17.33 -25.77
C PRO A 97 4.02 -17.01 -26.64
N PHE A 98 3.65 -15.74 -26.71
CA PHE A 98 2.53 -15.26 -27.53
C PHE A 98 3.04 -14.74 -28.87
N GLY A 99 2.41 -15.20 -29.94
CA GLY A 99 2.58 -14.64 -31.28
C GLY A 99 1.52 -13.58 -31.53
N GLU A 100 1.94 -12.35 -31.75
CA GLU A 100 1.06 -11.23 -32.08
C GLU A 100 0.41 -11.42 -33.46
N ARG A 101 -0.86 -11.05 -33.56
CA ARG A 101 -1.62 -11.00 -34.80
C ARG A 101 -1.80 -9.55 -35.20
N PHE A 102 -1.59 -9.28 -36.48
CA PHE A 102 -1.62 -7.91 -37.00
C PHE A 102 -3.07 -7.41 -37.13
N LEU A 103 -3.33 -6.19 -36.64
CA LEU A 103 -4.65 -5.58 -36.57
C LEU A 103 -4.77 -4.36 -37.48
N LEU A 104 -5.97 -4.17 -38.04
CA LEU A 104 -6.38 -2.98 -38.78
C LEU A 104 -7.82 -2.60 -38.39
N ALA A 105 -8.27 -1.40 -38.80
CA ALA A 105 -9.66 -0.98 -38.66
C ALA A 105 -10.67 -1.83 -39.47
N SER A 106 -10.19 -2.67 -40.41
CA SER A 106 -11.03 -3.58 -41.19
C SER A 106 -10.26 -4.84 -41.56
N PRO A 107 -10.91 -6.02 -41.56
CA PRO A 107 -10.22 -7.29 -41.79
C PRO A 107 -9.79 -7.42 -43.26
N SER A 108 -8.69 -8.14 -43.49
CA SER A 108 -8.20 -8.47 -44.82
C SER A 108 -7.81 -9.95 -44.91
N ALA A 109 -7.09 -10.35 -45.96
CA ALA A 109 -6.51 -11.69 -46.02
C ALA A 109 -5.32 -11.87 -45.06
N ALA A 110 -4.68 -10.78 -44.63
CA ALA A 110 -3.43 -10.78 -43.87
C ALA A 110 -3.53 -10.13 -42.47
N ALA A 111 -4.62 -9.44 -42.17
CA ALA A 111 -4.82 -8.71 -40.92
C ALA A 111 -6.22 -8.97 -40.36
N ASP A 112 -6.32 -9.08 -39.05
CA ASP A 112 -7.61 -9.12 -38.35
C ASP A 112 -8.15 -7.69 -38.23
N GLY A 113 -9.48 -7.55 -38.23
CA GLY A 113 -10.15 -6.25 -38.20
C GLY A 113 -10.77 -5.95 -36.84
N VAL A 114 -10.59 -4.74 -36.31
CA VAL A 114 -11.22 -4.32 -35.04
C VAL A 114 -12.28 -3.27 -35.29
N LEU A 115 -13.47 -3.49 -34.72
CA LEU A 115 -14.54 -2.51 -34.63
C LEU A 115 -14.82 -2.19 -33.16
N VAL A 116 -14.73 -0.92 -32.80
CA VAL A 116 -15.10 -0.42 -31.47
C VAL A 116 -16.41 0.36 -31.57
N VAL A 117 -17.35 0.03 -30.70
CA VAL A 117 -18.59 0.77 -30.47
C VAL A 117 -18.45 1.47 -29.12
N PRO A 118 -18.44 2.81 -29.05
CA PRO A 118 -18.25 3.53 -27.80
C PRO A 118 -19.53 3.66 -26.97
N GLY A 119 -19.36 4.10 -25.73
CA GLY A 119 -20.43 4.41 -24.79
C GLY A 119 -20.62 3.35 -23.70
N ALA A 120 -21.69 3.54 -22.91
CA ALA A 120 -21.99 2.70 -21.75
C ALA A 120 -22.47 1.28 -22.09
N ASN A 121 -22.86 1.05 -23.34
CA ASN A 121 -23.17 -0.28 -23.89
C ASN A 121 -22.19 -0.63 -25.02
N GLY A 122 -20.97 -0.13 -24.91
CA GLY A 122 -19.95 -0.27 -25.93
C GLY A 122 -19.46 -1.72 -26.09
N SER A 123 -18.86 -2.00 -27.22
CA SER A 123 -18.30 -3.32 -27.53
C SER A 123 -17.06 -3.21 -28.41
N ILE A 124 -16.14 -4.16 -28.26
CA ILE A 124 -14.99 -4.38 -29.13
C ILE A 124 -15.24 -5.67 -29.89
N THR A 125 -15.15 -5.65 -31.21
CA THR A 125 -15.29 -6.85 -32.04
C THR A 125 -14.05 -7.02 -32.92
N ILE A 126 -13.34 -8.13 -32.74
CA ILE A 126 -12.23 -8.55 -33.59
C ILE A 126 -12.77 -9.55 -34.61
N THR A 127 -12.68 -9.23 -35.89
CA THR A 127 -13.00 -10.13 -37.01
C THR A 127 -11.71 -10.76 -37.52
N LEU A 128 -11.62 -12.09 -37.46
CA LEU A 128 -10.45 -12.81 -37.92
C LEU A 128 -10.27 -12.65 -39.44
N ASN A 129 -9.03 -12.62 -39.90
CA ASN A 129 -8.70 -12.50 -41.30
C ASN A 129 -9.29 -13.67 -42.12
N SER A 130 -9.44 -13.45 -43.43
CA SER A 130 -10.16 -14.40 -44.29
C SER A 130 -9.43 -15.71 -44.57
N THR A 131 -8.17 -15.84 -44.14
CA THR A 131 -7.33 -17.01 -44.40
C THR A 131 -7.06 -17.86 -43.15
N THR A 132 -7.03 -17.25 -41.96
CA THR A 132 -6.52 -17.85 -40.73
C THR A 132 -7.48 -17.64 -39.56
N GLY A 133 -8.07 -18.75 -39.09
CA GLY A 133 -8.93 -18.78 -37.90
C GLY A 133 -8.16 -18.99 -36.59
N LEU A 134 -8.84 -19.54 -35.60
CA LEU A 134 -8.28 -20.09 -34.36
C LEU A 134 -8.66 -21.56 -34.24
N ALA A 135 -7.70 -22.42 -33.90
CA ALA A 135 -8.01 -23.81 -33.58
C ALA A 135 -8.73 -23.91 -32.23
N ALA A 136 -9.40 -25.03 -31.96
CA ALA A 136 -9.85 -25.34 -30.61
C ALA A 136 -8.64 -25.38 -29.65
N SER A 137 -8.86 -24.98 -28.39
CA SER A 137 -7.83 -24.86 -27.35
C SER A 137 -6.71 -23.86 -27.64
N SER A 138 -6.92 -22.94 -28.59
CA SER A 138 -5.99 -21.83 -28.80
C SER A 138 -6.08 -20.87 -27.63
N THR A 139 -4.94 -20.51 -27.03
CA THR A 139 -4.90 -19.44 -26.03
C THR A 139 -4.86 -18.10 -26.75
N VAL A 140 -5.72 -17.18 -26.34
CA VAL A 140 -5.88 -15.82 -26.86
C VAL A 140 -5.61 -14.84 -25.73
N LYS A 141 -4.75 -13.85 -26.00
CA LYS A 141 -4.52 -12.69 -25.15
C LYS A 141 -4.93 -11.43 -25.92
N ILE A 142 -5.82 -10.64 -25.33
CA ILE A 142 -6.26 -9.35 -25.87
C ILE A 142 -5.88 -8.27 -24.86
N SER A 143 -5.04 -7.33 -25.26
CA SER A 143 -4.72 -6.14 -24.47
C SER A 143 -5.58 -4.98 -24.96
N VAL A 144 -6.15 -4.21 -24.05
CA VAL A 144 -6.96 -3.03 -24.36
C VAL A 144 -6.44 -1.84 -23.54
N GLY A 145 -5.98 -0.82 -24.24
CA GLY A 145 -5.50 0.44 -23.68
C GLY A 145 -4.01 0.67 -23.87
N THR A 146 -3.38 1.37 -22.93
CA THR A 146 -1.95 1.74 -23.00
C THR A 146 -1.00 0.55 -22.85
N ASN A 147 -1.53 -0.64 -22.52
CA ASN A 147 -0.82 -1.91 -22.54
C ASN A 147 -0.84 -2.61 -23.90
N ALA A 148 -1.59 -2.10 -24.89
CA ALA A 148 -1.40 -2.44 -26.29
C ALA A 148 -0.16 -1.67 -26.78
N ALA A 149 0.87 -2.41 -27.19
CA ALA A 149 2.18 -1.86 -27.55
C ALA A 149 2.66 -2.35 -28.93
N THR A 150 1.88 -3.19 -29.60
CA THR A 150 2.26 -3.78 -30.89
C THR A 150 1.89 -2.83 -32.02
N SER A 151 2.87 -2.51 -32.87
CA SER A 151 2.77 -1.53 -33.98
C SER A 151 2.61 -0.07 -33.53
N THR A 152 1.69 0.22 -32.61
CA THR A 152 1.48 1.54 -32.00
C THR A 152 1.13 1.34 -30.53
N VAL A 153 1.59 2.26 -29.67
CA VAL A 153 1.22 2.23 -28.25
C VAL A 153 -0.15 2.86 -28.11
N GLY A 154 -1.10 2.13 -27.53
CA GLY A 154 -2.44 2.62 -27.25
C GLY A 154 -2.41 3.84 -26.32
N ASP A 155 -3.40 4.71 -26.44
CA ASP A 155 -3.52 5.95 -25.70
C ASP A 155 -4.88 6.11 -24.98
N THR A 156 -5.86 5.28 -25.32
CA THR A 156 -7.22 5.36 -24.78
C THR A 156 -7.59 4.07 -24.05
N GLN A 157 -8.24 4.18 -22.89
CA GLN A 157 -8.55 3.04 -22.00
C GLN A 157 -10.05 2.95 -21.72
N ILE A 158 -10.55 1.77 -21.34
CA ILE A 158 -11.92 1.62 -20.85
C ILE A 158 -12.03 2.29 -19.46
N VAL A 159 -13.15 2.96 -19.19
CA VAL A 159 -13.44 3.57 -17.89
C VAL A 159 -14.26 2.61 -17.03
N ASN A 160 -13.78 2.37 -15.82
CA ASN A 160 -14.42 1.51 -14.83
C ASN A 160 -15.80 2.02 -14.36
N PRO A 161 -16.65 1.12 -13.82
CA PRO A 161 -17.85 1.47 -13.07
C PRO A 161 -17.62 2.54 -12.01
N GLY A 162 -18.61 3.43 -11.85
CA GLY A 162 -18.57 4.47 -10.82
C GLY A 162 -18.79 3.96 -9.39
N GLY A 163 -19.26 2.71 -9.22
CA GLY A 163 -19.45 2.08 -7.92
C GLY A 163 -18.54 0.86 -7.73
N THR A 164 -18.24 0.55 -6.47
CA THR A 164 -17.50 -0.68 -6.11
C THR A 164 -18.37 -1.92 -6.26
N GLY A 165 -17.75 -3.06 -6.54
CA GLY A 165 -18.43 -4.34 -6.63
C GLY A 165 -17.74 -5.31 -7.57
N THR A 166 -18.38 -6.45 -7.79
CA THR A 166 -17.97 -7.41 -8.82
C THR A 166 -18.79 -7.18 -10.07
N PHE A 167 -18.10 -6.91 -11.17
CA PHE A 167 -18.70 -6.72 -12.48
C PHE A 167 -18.18 -7.79 -13.44
N TYR A 168 -18.69 -7.81 -14.66
CA TYR A 168 -18.25 -8.77 -15.67
C TYR A 168 -17.92 -8.10 -16.99
N VAL A 169 -17.05 -8.78 -17.74
CA VAL A 169 -16.82 -8.52 -19.16
C VAL A 169 -17.24 -9.77 -19.91
N THR A 170 -18.19 -9.64 -20.84
CA THR A 170 -18.62 -10.79 -21.64
C THR A 170 -17.67 -10.97 -22.81
N VAL A 171 -17.20 -12.20 -23.01
CA VAL A 171 -16.40 -12.60 -24.17
C VAL A 171 -17.12 -13.70 -24.93
N GLN A 172 -17.25 -13.51 -26.24
CA GLN A 172 -17.88 -14.46 -27.15
C GLN A 172 -16.98 -14.72 -28.33
N THR A 173 -16.90 -15.97 -28.76
CA THR A 173 -16.42 -16.29 -30.11
C THR A 173 -17.62 -16.64 -30.99
N LYS A 174 -17.56 -16.27 -32.26
CA LYS A 174 -18.65 -16.45 -33.22
C LYS A 174 -18.14 -17.03 -34.53
N ASN A 175 -18.97 -17.83 -35.18
CA ASN A 175 -18.72 -18.27 -36.54
C ASN A 175 -19.05 -17.15 -37.56
N THR A 176 -18.88 -17.43 -38.86
CA THR A 176 -19.11 -16.47 -39.94
C THR A 176 -20.57 -16.05 -40.12
N SER A 177 -21.51 -16.78 -39.52
CA SER A 177 -22.95 -16.47 -39.50
C SER A 177 -23.37 -15.77 -38.20
N ASP A 178 -22.41 -15.22 -37.43
CA ASP A 178 -22.64 -14.54 -36.14
C ASP A 178 -23.27 -15.41 -35.04
N ASN A 179 -23.27 -16.73 -35.21
CA ASN A 179 -23.71 -17.64 -34.15
C ASN A 179 -22.60 -17.75 -33.11
N VAL A 180 -22.97 -17.59 -31.83
CA VAL A 180 -22.05 -17.75 -30.70
C VAL A 180 -21.66 -19.22 -30.60
N ILE A 181 -20.36 -19.49 -30.59
CA ILE A 181 -19.81 -20.85 -30.50
C ILE A 181 -19.10 -21.08 -29.17
N ASP A 182 -18.47 -20.04 -28.61
CA ASP A 182 -18.02 -20.04 -27.22
C ASP A 182 -18.47 -18.76 -26.49
N TRP A 183 -18.72 -18.85 -25.19
CA TRP A 183 -19.19 -17.75 -24.34
C TRP A 183 -18.61 -17.85 -22.93
N GLN A 184 -18.20 -16.74 -22.32
CA GLN A 184 -17.97 -16.68 -20.87
C GLN A 184 -17.94 -15.22 -20.34
N GLU A 185 -18.10 -15.06 -19.01
CA GLU A 185 -18.06 -13.78 -18.30
C GLU A 185 -16.98 -13.76 -17.20
N PRO A 186 -15.71 -13.43 -17.51
CA PRO A 186 -14.73 -13.10 -16.48
C PRO A 186 -15.24 -11.99 -15.58
N ARG A 187 -15.04 -12.19 -14.27
CA ARG A 187 -15.42 -11.23 -13.25
C ARG A 187 -14.23 -10.32 -12.92
N VAL A 188 -14.49 -9.03 -12.80
CA VAL A 188 -13.53 -8.03 -12.33
C VAL A 188 -14.05 -7.35 -11.08
N ALA A 189 -13.15 -7.07 -10.14
CA ALA A 189 -13.49 -6.36 -8.91
C ALA A 189 -13.11 -4.89 -9.05
N ILE A 190 -14.09 -4.01 -8.81
CA ILE A 190 -13.87 -2.58 -8.66
C ILE A 190 -13.91 -2.27 -7.17
N SER A 191 -12.83 -1.68 -6.67
CA SER A 191 -12.60 -1.43 -5.26
C SER A 191 -12.10 -0.02 -5.06
N GLU A 192 -12.54 0.65 -3.99
CA GLU A 192 -11.89 1.88 -3.57
C GLU A 192 -10.39 1.65 -3.32
N PRO A 193 -9.53 2.66 -3.54
CA PRO A 193 -8.12 2.55 -3.22
C PRO A 193 -7.96 2.17 -1.75
N VAL A 194 -7.12 1.18 -1.48
CA VAL A 194 -6.76 0.84 -0.11
C VAL A 194 -5.96 2.01 0.44
N SER A 195 -6.52 2.70 1.43
CA SER A 195 -5.80 3.69 2.20
C SER A 195 -5.59 3.14 3.60
N VAL A 196 -4.35 3.14 4.06
CA VAL A 196 -4.00 2.67 5.41
C VAL A 196 -4.31 3.81 6.39
N HIS A 197 -5.59 4.00 6.70
CA HIS A 197 -6.00 4.89 7.77
C HIS A 197 -6.10 4.07 9.05
N SER A 198 -5.28 4.42 10.06
CA SER A 198 -5.45 3.94 11.42
C SER A 198 -6.87 4.30 11.88
N LEU A 199 -7.73 3.29 12.08
CA LEU A 199 -9.04 3.44 12.71
C LEU A 199 -8.85 3.76 14.19
N ARG A 200 -8.57 5.01 14.50
CA ARG A 200 -8.84 5.61 15.81
C ARG A 200 -9.84 6.74 15.53
N VAL A 201 -10.89 6.85 16.35
CA VAL A 201 -11.71 8.06 16.36
C VAL A 201 -10.76 9.18 16.75
N ASP A 202 -10.38 10.00 15.78
CA ASP A 202 -9.62 11.19 16.09
C ASP A 202 -10.53 12.12 16.86
N VAL A 203 -10.01 12.66 17.95
CA VAL A 203 -10.71 13.64 18.82
C VAL A 203 -9.84 14.88 19.06
N VAL A 204 -8.67 14.96 18.42
CA VAL A 204 -7.71 16.03 18.60
C VAL A 204 -7.76 16.91 17.35
N PRO A 205 -7.96 18.22 17.47
CA PRO A 205 -7.89 19.11 16.31
C PRO A 205 -6.49 19.20 15.70
N PRO A 206 -6.36 19.59 14.41
CA PRO A 206 -5.08 19.66 13.73
C PRO A 206 -4.09 20.61 14.41
N VAL A 207 -2.84 20.19 14.57
CA VAL A 207 -1.76 21.05 15.05
C VAL A 207 -1.23 21.90 13.89
N ARG A 208 -1.46 23.22 13.98
CA ARG A 208 -1.01 24.18 12.97
C ARG A 208 0.42 24.62 13.23
N SER A 209 1.21 24.74 12.16
CA SER A 209 2.62 25.14 12.20
C SER A 209 3.04 25.89 10.94
N ASN A 210 4.25 26.45 10.94
CA ASN A 210 4.89 27.07 9.76
C ASN A 210 4.07 28.17 9.05
N GLY A 211 3.48 29.08 9.83
CA GLY A 211 2.76 30.24 9.29
C GLY A 211 3.66 31.17 8.49
N LEU A 212 3.35 31.38 7.21
CA LEU A 212 4.11 32.22 6.29
C LEU A 212 3.17 33.15 5.50
N PRO A 213 3.64 34.33 5.05
CA PRO A 213 4.93 34.92 5.35
C PRO A 213 5.01 35.45 6.79
N SER A 214 6.23 35.66 7.27
CA SER A 214 6.48 36.34 8.54
C SER A 214 7.46 37.51 8.36
N GLY A 215 7.35 38.52 9.21
CA GLY A 215 8.26 39.67 9.20
C GLY A 215 7.97 40.68 8.08
N ASN A 216 9.04 41.30 7.56
CA ASN A 216 8.93 42.41 6.61
C ASN A 216 9.12 41.93 5.17
N LEU A 217 8.17 42.25 4.30
CA LEU A 217 8.27 42.09 2.84
C LEU A 217 8.61 43.42 2.18
N LEU A 218 9.17 43.35 0.96
CA LEU A 218 9.59 44.54 0.20
C LEU A 218 8.38 45.42 -0.16
N TYR A 219 8.60 46.74 -0.19
CA TYR A 219 7.58 47.72 -0.57
C TYR A 219 7.02 47.53 -2.00
N SER A 220 7.74 46.79 -2.84
CA SER A 220 7.34 46.43 -4.21
C SER A 220 6.45 45.17 -4.29
N THR A 221 6.19 44.49 -3.17
CA THR A 221 5.29 43.34 -3.12
C THR A 221 3.87 43.80 -3.44
N GLN A 222 3.26 43.23 -4.48
CA GLN A 222 1.90 43.58 -4.91
C GLN A 222 0.87 42.53 -4.50
N GLN A 223 1.28 41.27 -4.35
CA GLN A 223 0.43 40.17 -3.91
C GLN A 223 1.18 39.27 -2.95
N VAL A 224 0.44 38.59 -2.08
CA VAL A 224 1.00 37.66 -1.10
C VAL A 224 0.17 36.39 -1.08
N GLU A 225 0.86 35.26 -1.06
CA GLU A 225 0.29 33.97 -0.69
C GLU A 225 0.61 33.73 0.79
N ILE A 226 -0.42 33.44 1.58
CA ILE A 226 -0.25 32.99 2.96
C ILE A 226 -0.34 31.48 3.01
N ALA A 227 0.44 30.87 3.91
CA ALA A 227 0.54 29.44 4.05
C ALA A 227 0.67 29.00 5.51
N LEU A 228 0.22 27.77 5.80
CA LEU A 228 0.52 27.05 7.03
C LEU A 228 0.48 25.54 6.78
N THR A 229 1.03 24.76 7.72
CA THR A 229 0.98 23.30 7.68
C THR A 229 0.23 22.71 8.87
N THR A 230 -0.44 21.57 8.65
CA THR A 230 -1.06 20.75 9.69
C THR A 230 -0.36 19.40 9.81
N ASP A 231 -0.35 18.81 11.00
CA ASP A 231 0.21 17.47 11.26
C ASP A 231 -0.69 16.32 10.77
N GLU A 232 -1.92 16.65 10.38
CA GLU A 232 -2.89 15.75 9.77
C GLU A 232 -3.66 16.41 8.61
N LEU A 233 -4.42 15.61 7.84
CA LEU A 233 -5.25 16.13 6.75
C LEU A 233 -6.38 17.00 7.31
N ALA A 234 -6.36 18.28 6.95
CA ALA A 234 -7.32 19.25 7.45
C ALA A 234 -7.91 20.10 6.33
N THR A 235 -8.90 20.91 6.68
CA THR A 235 -9.36 22.06 5.89
C THR A 235 -9.21 23.30 6.76
N CYS A 236 -8.37 24.24 6.33
CA CYS A 236 -8.14 25.47 7.08
C CYS A 236 -8.96 26.65 6.54
N ARG A 237 -9.39 27.50 7.46
CA ARG A 237 -10.04 28.78 7.22
C ARG A 237 -9.30 29.89 7.93
N TYR A 238 -9.53 31.13 7.51
CA TYR A 238 -8.92 32.28 8.15
C TYR A 238 -9.86 33.48 8.27
N SER A 239 -9.56 34.33 9.24
CA SER A 239 -10.23 35.61 9.49
C SER A 239 -9.20 36.72 9.60
N THR A 240 -9.60 37.95 9.28
CA THR A 240 -8.82 39.17 9.57
C THR A 240 -9.18 39.77 10.93
N SER A 241 -10.16 39.20 11.63
CA SER A 241 -10.55 39.52 13.01
C SER A 241 -10.26 38.36 13.95
N ASN A 242 -9.74 38.66 15.13
CA ASN A 242 -9.42 37.70 16.19
C ASN A 242 -10.69 37.06 16.77
N GLY A 243 -10.62 35.79 17.17
CA GLY A 243 -11.61 35.11 17.99
C GLY A 243 -12.83 34.59 17.22
N ILE A 244 -12.80 34.64 15.88
CA ILE A 244 -13.87 34.12 15.04
C ILE A 244 -13.82 32.60 15.03
N SER A 245 -14.94 31.94 15.36
CA SER A 245 -15.05 30.48 15.29
C SER A 245 -14.85 29.97 13.87
N TYR A 246 -14.36 28.73 13.71
CA TYR A 246 -14.12 28.13 12.39
C TYR A 246 -15.34 28.18 11.46
N ASP A 247 -16.52 27.82 11.99
CA ASP A 247 -17.77 27.82 11.22
C ASP A 247 -18.20 29.23 10.78
N SER A 248 -17.78 30.26 11.52
CA SER A 248 -18.04 31.66 11.21
C SER A 248 -16.98 32.32 10.33
N MET A 249 -15.84 31.65 10.06
CA MET A 249 -14.83 32.15 9.14
C MET A 249 -15.33 32.02 7.70
N THR A 250 -15.35 33.14 6.97
CA THR A 250 -15.82 33.19 5.58
C THR A 250 -14.71 32.95 4.55
N ASN A 251 -13.44 33.13 4.92
CA ASN A 251 -12.31 32.91 4.02
C ASN A 251 -11.70 31.53 4.26
N SER A 252 -11.33 30.85 3.17
CA SER A 252 -10.77 29.50 3.19
C SER A 252 -9.41 29.45 2.50
N PHE A 253 -8.57 28.50 2.88
CA PHE A 253 -7.40 28.14 2.08
C PHE A 253 -7.83 27.41 0.80
N SER A 254 -6.97 27.40 -0.23
CA SER A 254 -7.34 26.98 -1.59
C SER A 254 -7.63 25.48 -1.67
N GLU A 255 -6.81 24.67 -1.00
CA GLU A 255 -6.94 23.23 -0.93
C GLU A 255 -7.66 22.78 0.34
N SER A 256 -8.42 21.69 0.23
CA SER A 256 -9.09 21.04 1.36
C SER A 256 -8.55 19.63 1.53
N ARG A 257 -8.57 19.11 2.76
CA ARG A 257 -8.11 17.76 3.11
C ARG A 257 -6.64 17.52 2.73
N VAL A 258 -5.78 18.50 3.04
CA VAL A 258 -4.32 18.47 2.80
C VAL A 258 -3.57 18.84 4.09
N THR A 259 -2.25 18.65 4.09
CA THR A 259 -1.36 19.06 5.21
C THR A 259 -0.63 20.38 4.94
N LEU A 260 -0.57 20.86 3.70
CA LEU A 260 -0.07 22.18 3.33
C LEU A 260 -1.23 23.01 2.79
N HIS A 261 -1.50 24.14 3.41
CA HIS A 261 -2.61 25.02 3.07
C HIS A 261 -2.04 26.32 2.54
N THR A 262 -2.40 26.71 1.31
CA THR A 262 -2.00 28.02 0.75
C THR A 262 -3.20 28.80 0.24
N VAL A 263 -3.11 30.13 0.27
CA VAL A 263 -4.10 31.01 -0.37
C VAL A 263 -3.50 32.36 -0.72
N ASN A 264 -3.77 32.79 -1.94
CA ASN A 264 -3.43 34.14 -2.38
C ASN A 264 -4.45 35.13 -1.81
N ILE A 265 -3.99 36.05 -0.95
CA ILE A 265 -4.85 37.07 -0.31
C ILE A 265 -5.08 38.30 -1.20
N GLY A 266 -4.58 38.28 -2.44
CA GLY A 266 -4.72 39.36 -3.38
C GLY A 266 -3.77 40.53 -3.10
N ALA A 267 -4.25 41.75 -3.43
CA ALA A 267 -3.42 42.95 -3.43
C ALA A 267 -3.02 43.41 -2.02
N VAL A 268 -1.74 43.76 -1.83
CA VAL A 268 -1.21 44.32 -0.59
C VAL A 268 -0.68 45.75 -0.79
N VAL A 269 -0.69 46.54 0.28
CA VAL A 269 -0.36 47.97 0.27
C VAL A 269 0.92 48.23 1.06
N SER A 270 1.82 49.03 0.51
CA SER A 270 3.07 49.41 1.19
C SER A 270 2.80 50.18 2.50
N GLY A 271 3.64 49.93 3.51
CA GLY A 271 3.47 50.49 4.86
C GLY A 271 2.37 49.82 5.70
N THR A 272 1.74 48.74 5.23
CA THR A 272 0.63 48.09 5.94
C THR A 272 1.09 46.78 6.61
N THR A 273 0.60 46.54 7.83
CA THR A 273 0.74 45.25 8.53
C THR A 273 -0.52 44.42 8.34
N TYR A 274 -0.34 43.16 7.96
CA TYR A 274 -1.41 42.19 7.75
C TYR A 274 -1.33 41.10 8.81
N ILE A 275 -2.47 40.81 9.44
CA ILE A 275 -2.61 39.76 10.45
C ILE A 275 -3.80 38.88 10.06
N PHE A 276 -3.57 37.57 10.01
CA PHE A 276 -4.58 36.55 9.73
C PHE A 276 -4.63 35.56 10.88
N TYR A 277 -5.85 35.18 11.24
CA TYR A 277 -6.16 34.23 12.30
C TYR A 277 -6.71 32.97 11.64
N ALA A 278 -5.90 31.92 11.58
CA ALA A 278 -6.23 30.67 10.92
C ALA A 278 -6.73 29.62 11.92
N ARG A 279 -7.73 28.84 11.52
CA ARG A 279 -8.24 27.67 12.23
C ARG A 279 -8.45 26.53 11.25
N CYS A 280 -8.24 25.31 11.70
CA CYS A 280 -8.37 24.13 10.87
C CYS A 280 -9.33 23.12 11.51
N GLN A 281 -9.98 22.36 10.65
CA GLN A 281 -10.83 21.24 11.00
C GLN A 281 -10.31 20.00 10.28
N ASP A 282 -10.15 18.90 11.01
CA ASP A 282 -9.71 17.62 10.46
C ASP A 282 -10.84 16.90 9.68
N LEU A 283 -10.60 15.64 9.30
CA LEU A 283 -11.59 14.79 8.63
C LEU A 283 -12.68 14.23 9.55
N PHE A 284 -12.48 14.29 10.88
CA PHE A 284 -13.39 13.81 11.90
C PHE A 284 -14.16 14.94 12.60
N THR A 285 -14.07 16.17 12.05
CA THR A 285 -14.70 17.41 12.53
C THR A 285 -14.13 18.00 13.83
N ASN A 286 -12.97 17.55 14.29
CA ASN A 286 -12.23 18.18 15.37
C ASN A 286 -11.65 19.51 14.89
N THR A 287 -11.95 20.58 15.63
CA THR A 287 -11.75 21.95 15.16
C THR A 287 -10.94 22.74 16.17
N ASN A 288 -9.97 23.53 15.68
CA ASN A 288 -9.19 24.40 16.55
C ASN A 288 -10.07 25.47 17.22
N THR A 289 -9.91 25.62 18.53
CA THR A 289 -10.64 26.62 19.32
C THR A 289 -9.88 27.93 19.50
N ASP A 290 -8.57 27.91 19.29
CA ASP A 290 -7.63 29.03 19.38
C ASP A 290 -7.21 29.52 17.99
N ASP A 291 -6.67 30.73 17.90
CA ASP A 291 -6.21 31.32 16.64
C ASP A 291 -4.73 31.04 16.39
N PHE A 292 -4.41 30.57 15.18
CA PHE A 292 -3.04 30.50 14.68
C PHE A 292 -2.73 31.77 13.88
N ILE A 293 -1.70 32.52 14.29
CA ILE A 293 -1.43 33.85 13.75
C ILE A 293 -0.43 33.76 12.60
N ILE A 294 -0.81 34.29 11.43
CA ILE A 294 0.10 34.60 10.31
C ILE A 294 0.18 36.13 10.21
N SER A 295 1.37 36.69 10.36
CA SER A 295 1.56 38.14 10.41
C SER A 295 2.82 38.60 9.67
N PHE A 296 2.66 39.59 8.80
CA PHE A 296 3.74 40.22 8.06
C PHE A 296 3.43 41.71 7.79
N ALA A 297 4.46 42.48 7.44
CA ALA A 297 4.31 43.89 7.05
C ALA A 297 4.93 44.15 5.69
N ILE A 298 4.28 44.99 4.87
CA ILE A 298 4.89 45.51 3.64
C ILE A 298 5.64 46.79 4.00
N THR A 299 6.94 46.83 3.74
CA THR A 299 7.77 48.01 4.02
C THR A 299 7.33 49.22 3.20
N THR A 300 7.68 50.43 3.64
CA THR A 300 7.55 51.65 2.83
C THR A 300 8.79 51.84 1.96
N PRO A 301 8.66 52.43 0.76
CA PRO A 301 9.83 52.82 -0.02
C PRO A 301 10.77 53.71 0.81
N PRO A 302 12.10 53.59 0.66
CA PRO A 302 13.02 54.56 1.24
C PRO A 302 12.64 55.95 0.73
N GLY A 303 12.50 56.92 1.64
CA GLY A 303 12.30 58.31 1.25
C GLY A 303 13.45 58.81 0.36
N PRO A 304 13.26 59.85 -0.46
CA PRO A 304 14.31 60.39 -1.31
C PRO A 304 15.47 60.90 -0.44
N SER A 305 16.53 60.10 -0.32
CA SER A 305 17.78 60.52 0.28
C SER A 305 18.55 61.37 -0.73
N GLY A 306 18.85 62.61 -0.35
CA GLY A 306 19.76 63.50 -1.10
C GLY A 306 21.16 62.92 -1.29
N PRO A 307 21.96 63.49 -2.21
CA PRO A 307 23.18 62.87 -2.70
C PRO A 307 24.28 62.91 -1.64
N SER A 308 24.76 61.74 -1.20
CA SER A 308 26.05 61.65 -0.51
C SER A 308 26.69 60.27 -0.70
N GLY A 309 27.88 60.30 -1.31
CA GLY A 309 29.03 59.45 -1.01
C GLY A 309 28.91 57.93 -1.22
N ALA A 310 29.58 57.44 -2.25
CA ALA A 310 30.03 56.04 -2.30
C ALA A 310 30.90 55.70 -1.06
N PRO A 311 30.85 54.45 -0.58
CA PRO A 311 31.91 53.55 -1.01
C PRO A 311 31.45 52.13 -1.40
N SER A 312 32.21 51.58 -2.34
CA SER A 312 32.49 50.17 -2.61
C SER A 312 32.08 49.14 -1.53
N SER A 313 31.27 48.15 -1.95
CA SER A 313 31.44 46.75 -1.54
C SER A 313 30.92 45.83 -2.64
N GLY A 314 31.83 45.06 -3.25
CA GLY A 314 31.48 43.97 -4.14
C GLY A 314 30.73 42.87 -3.38
N GLY A 315 29.57 42.48 -3.90
CA GLY A 315 28.84 41.29 -3.48
C GLY A 315 28.41 40.58 -4.75
N GLY A 316 29.02 39.43 -5.02
CA GLY A 316 28.67 38.57 -6.15
C GLY A 316 27.18 38.26 -6.13
N GLY A 317 26.50 38.54 -7.23
CA GLY A 317 25.13 38.11 -7.43
C GLY A 317 25.07 36.59 -7.37
N ALA A 318 24.41 36.06 -6.34
CA ALA A 318 23.95 34.68 -6.39
C ALA A 318 23.00 34.53 -7.58
N ALA A 319 23.16 33.45 -8.35
CA ALA A 319 22.29 33.15 -9.47
C ALA A 319 20.83 33.06 -8.99
N PHE A 320 19.94 33.73 -9.72
CA PHE A 320 18.49 33.58 -9.55
C PHE A 320 18.00 32.47 -10.50
N PRO A 321 17.07 31.59 -10.06
CA PRO A 321 16.43 31.57 -8.75
C PRO A 321 17.40 31.13 -7.64
N PRO A 322 17.21 31.60 -6.38
CA PRO A 322 18.00 31.11 -5.25
C PRO A 322 17.92 29.59 -5.20
N LEU A 323 19.08 28.94 -5.03
CA LEU A 323 19.13 27.49 -4.81
C LEU A 323 18.18 27.15 -3.65
N PRO A 324 17.31 26.13 -3.80
CA PRO A 324 16.47 25.69 -2.70
C PRO A 324 17.34 25.45 -1.47
N SER A 325 16.93 25.91 -0.28
CA SER A 325 17.66 25.56 0.94
C SER A 325 17.72 24.04 1.07
N SER A 326 18.81 23.50 1.64
CA SER A 326 18.93 22.05 1.81
C SER A 326 17.77 21.52 2.66
N PRO A 327 17.07 20.45 2.24
CA PRO A 327 16.04 19.82 3.05
C PRO A 327 16.58 19.39 4.42
N GLU A 328 15.70 19.42 5.42
CA GLU A 328 15.94 18.96 6.78
C GLU A 328 14.95 17.84 7.12
N VAL A 329 15.40 16.82 7.85
CA VAL A 329 14.52 15.78 8.41
C VAL A 329 14.66 15.74 9.92
N MET A 330 13.54 15.81 10.64
CA MET A 330 13.49 15.71 12.09
C MET A 330 12.82 14.40 12.51
N PHE A 331 13.48 13.67 13.41
CA PHE A 331 13.05 12.39 13.96
C PHE A 331 12.67 12.60 15.42
N SER A 332 11.50 12.15 15.84
CA SER A 332 11.10 12.22 17.24
C SER A 332 10.28 11.01 17.67
N GLY A 333 10.42 10.63 18.94
CA GLY A 333 9.74 9.46 19.45
C GLY A 333 10.18 9.06 20.84
N TRP A 334 9.94 7.79 21.17
CA TRP A 334 10.24 7.19 22.46
C TRP A 334 11.12 5.96 22.27
N ALA A 335 12.17 5.88 23.07
CA ALA A 335 13.13 4.78 23.12
C ALA A 335 13.21 4.22 24.55
N TYR A 336 14.39 4.27 25.15
CA TYR A 336 14.63 3.86 26.54
C TYR A 336 15.26 5.02 27.32
N PRO A 337 15.03 5.13 28.64
CA PRO A 337 15.63 6.19 29.44
C PRO A 337 17.14 6.25 29.29
N SER A 338 17.66 7.41 28.87
CA SER A 338 19.10 7.67 28.69
C SER A 338 19.81 6.76 27.67
N ALA A 339 19.07 6.02 26.84
CA ALA A 339 19.64 5.13 25.83
C ALA A 339 20.17 5.87 24.60
N SER A 340 21.09 5.21 23.89
CA SER A 340 21.58 5.71 22.60
C SER A 340 20.56 5.43 21.50
N VAL A 341 20.19 6.44 20.73
CA VAL A 341 19.33 6.36 19.55
C VAL A 341 20.16 6.70 18.32
N VAL A 342 20.16 5.80 17.35
CA VAL A 342 20.96 5.90 16.12
C VAL A 342 20.03 6.11 14.94
N VAL A 343 20.32 7.14 14.15
CA VAL A 343 19.66 7.42 12.88
C VAL A 343 20.58 7.00 11.74
N LEU A 344 20.06 6.16 10.87
CA LEU A 344 20.67 5.72 9.62
C LEU A 344 20.11 6.54 8.46
N LYS A 345 20.98 6.90 7.52
CA LYS A 345 20.66 7.43 6.20
C LYS A 345 21.18 6.43 5.16
N ASP A 346 20.28 5.87 4.36
CA ASP A 346 20.57 4.88 3.32
C ASP A 346 21.41 3.71 3.85
N GLY A 347 21.02 3.21 5.02
CA GLY A 347 21.67 2.09 5.72
C GLY A 347 22.97 2.42 6.46
N LYS A 348 23.48 3.65 6.36
CA LYS A 348 24.71 4.08 7.07
C LYS A 348 24.37 4.99 8.24
N GLN A 349 25.11 4.87 9.34
CA GLN A 349 24.92 5.74 10.50
C GLN A 349 25.18 7.20 10.14
N ALA A 350 24.14 8.03 10.25
CA ALA A 350 24.19 9.46 10.00
C ALA A 350 24.34 10.26 11.30
N LYS A 351 23.64 9.83 12.36
CA LYS A 351 23.65 10.52 13.65
C LYS A 351 23.42 9.55 14.81
N SER A 352 23.95 9.87 15.98
CA SER A 352 23.66 9.19 17.24
C SER A 352 23.37 10.25 18.29
N ILE A 353 22.29 10.07 19.05
CA ILE A 353 21.89 10.95 20.15
C ILE A 353 21.56 10.09 21.38
N SER A 354 21.29 10.74 22.50
CA SER A 354 20.75 10.08 23.69
C SER A 354 19.29 10.50 23.90
N ALA A 355 18.44 9.54 24.23
CA ALA A 355 17.10 9.83 24.75
C ALA A 355 17.20 10.48 26.14
N ASP A 356 16.19 11.23 26.54
CA ASP A 356 16.10 11.82 27.87
C ASP A 356 15.72 10.78 28.93
N THR A 357 15.61 11.22 30.19
CA THR A 357 15.22 10.35 31.32
C THR A 357 13.78 9.85 31.23
N GLY A 358 12.92 10.51 30.45
CA GLY A 358 11.56 10.08 30.12
C GLY A 358 11.48 9.23 28.85
N ALA A 359 12.63 8.76 28.34
CA ALA A 359 12.79 8.00 27.11
C ALA A 359 12.45 8.75 25.81
N LYS A 360 12.21 10.06 25.83
CA LYS A 360 11.95 10.83 24.60
C LYS A 360 13.26 11.13 23.88
N PHE A 361 13.22 11.13 22.56
CA PHE A 361 14.34 11.56 21.74
C PHE A 361 13.89 12.51 20.63
N SER A 362 14.81 13.38 20.20
CA SER A 362 14.65 14.23 19.03
C SER A 362 15.99 14.39 18.31
N ALA A 363 16.02 14.10 17.00
CA ALA A 363 17.21 14.20 16.16
C ALA A 363 16.88 14.97 14.88
N SER A 364 17.77 15.84 14.41
CA SER A 364 17.69 16.46 13.08
C SER A 364 18.85 16.05 12.19
N LEU A 365 18.56 15.83 10.90
CA LEU A 365 19.53 15.74 9.82
C LEU A 365 19.34 16.95 8.90
N THR A 366 20.36 17.78 8.78
CA THR A 366 20.41 18.97 7.91
C THR A 366 21.29 18.71 6.70
N ASP A 367 21.39 19.70 5.81
CA ASP A 367 22.33 19.69 4.67
C ASP A 367 22.15 18.48 3.75
N LEU A 368 20.90 18.00 3.63
CA LEU A 368 20.54 16.93 2.72
C LEU A 368 20.35 17.49 1.32
N GLU A 369 20.57 16.66 0.30
CA GLU A 369 20.21 16.99 -1.08
C GLU A 369 18.76 16.58 -1.35
N GLN A 370 18.10 17.21 -2.31
CA GLN A 370 16.82 16.72 -2.82
C GLN A 370 16.98 15.31 -3.38
N GLY A 371 16.05 14.41 -3.08
CA GLY A 371 16.12 13.03 -3.56
C GLY A 371 15.33 12.05 -2.69
N SER A 372 15.30 10.80 -3.13
CA SER A 372 14.70 9.71 -2.34
C SER A 372 15.71 9.20 -1.32
N TYR A 373 15.28 9.05 -0.07
CA TYR A 373 16.08 8.52 1.03
C TYR A 373 15.34 7.42 1.75
N THR A 374 16.12 6.50 2.33
CA THR A 374 15.61 5.57 3.35
C THR A 374 16.31 5.84 4.67
N PHE A 375 15.53 6.22 5.67
CA PHE A 375 15.99 6.45 7.03
C PHE A 375 15.71 5.24 7.90
N GLY A 376 16.66 4.88 8.76
CA GLY A 376 16.48 3.84 9.77
C GLY A 376 16.66 4.42 11.16
N VAL A 377 15.86 4.02 12.14
CA VAL A 377 16.01 4.44 13.54
C VAL A 377 16.02 3.20 14.43
N PHE A 378 17.05 3.05 15.25
CA PHE A 378 17.11 2.02 16.29
C PHE A 378 17.72 2.59 17.57
N ALA A 379 17.49 1.92 18.70
CA ALA A 379 18.12 2.26 19.96
C ALA A 379 18.96 1.10 20.52
N ARG A 380 19.94 1.44 21.35
CA ARG A 380 20.64 0.52 22.24
C ARG A 380 20.33 0.91 23.66
N ASP A 381 19.77 -0.04 24.41
CA ASP A 381 19.46 0.18 25.81
C ASP A 381 20.73 0.34 26.66
N THR A 382 20.56 0.63 27.96
CA THR A 382 21.70 0.90 28.85
C THR A 382 22.63 -0.30 29.05
N ASP A 383 22.18 -1.51 28.70
CA ASP A 383 22.95 -2.75 28.75
C ASP A 383 23.52 -3.14 27.35
N GLY A 384 23.32 -2.28 26.34
CA GLY A 384 23.86 -2.43 24.98
C GLY A 384 22.97 -3.21 24.01
N ARG A 385 21.79 -3.66 24.44
CA ARG A 385 20.87 -4.48 23.63
C ARG A 385 20.21 -3.63 22.57
N LYS A 386 20.30 -4.09 21.32
CA LYS A 386 19.80 -3.37 20.15
C LYS A 386 18.32 -3.69 19.90
N SER A 387 17.52 -2.67 19.61
CA SER A 387 16.15 -2.83 19.10
C SER A 387 16.12 -3.34 17.65
N ASN A 388 14.91 -3.59 17.14
CA ASN A 388 14.66 -3.57 15.70
C ASN A 388 14.98 -2.18 15.10
N THR A 389 15.12 -2.11 13.78
CA THR A 389 15.33 -0.83 13.07
C THR A 389 14.02 -0.43 12.41
N SER A 390 13.43 0.70 12.82
CA SER A 390 12.28 1.29 12.14
C SER A 390 12.75 2.00 10.86
N SER A 391 12.20 1.61 9.71
CA SER A 391 12.61 2.16 8.41
C SER A 391 11.52 3.02 7.79
N TYR A 392 11.91 4.17 7.25
CA TYR A 392 11.04 5.18 6.63
C TYR A 392 11.63 5.61 5.30
N SER A 393 10.86 5.56 4.21
CA SER A 393 11.33 5.97 2.88
C SER A 393 10.58 7.22 2.44
N GLU A 394 11.30 8.29 2.13
CA GLU A 394 10.74 9.60 1.83
C GLU A 394 11.46 10.26 0.65
N VAL A 395 10.71 11.03 -0.14
CA VAL A 395 11.28 11.89 -1.18
C VAL A 395 11.41 13.30 -0.62
N LEU A 396 12.64 13.73 -0.38
CA LEU A 396 12.94 15.07 0.11
C LEU A 396 12.99 16.07 -1.03
N VAL A 397 12.30 17.19 -0.85
CA VAL A 397 12.27 18.31 -1.80
C VAL A 397 13.08 19.48 -1.23
N GLY A 398 13.78 20.20 -2.09
CA GLY A 398 14.49 21.43 -1.73
C GLY A 398 13.64 22.39 -0.88
N GLY A 399 14.19 22.87 0.22
CA GLY A 399 13.59 23.84 1.13
C GLY A 399 12.55 23.30 2.11
N THR A 400 12.34 21.99 2.14
CA THR A 400 11.36 21.35 3.03
C THR A 400 11.95 20.92 4.37
N LYS A 401 11.09 20.89 5.40
CA LYS A 401 11.39 20.26 6.70
C LYS A 401 10.44 19.09 6.90
N THR A 402 10.95 17.87 6.80
CA THR A 402 10.16 16.64 6.94
C THR A 402 10.21 16.16 8.37
N ASN A 403 9.06 15.87 8.98
CA ASN A 403 8.97 15.38 10.36
C ASN A 403 8.54 13.92 10.39
N ILE A 404 9.43 13.04 10.85
CA ILE A 404 9.13 11.65 11.15
C ILE A 404 8.97 11.55 12.67
N SER A 405 7.72 11.56 13.13
CA SER A 405 7.37 11.63 14.55
C SER A 405 6.69 10.35 15.02
N ASN A 406 6.47 10.26 16.34
CA ASN A 406 5.86 9.11 16.99
C ASN A 406 6.58 7.77 16.74
N ILE A 407 7.90 7.81 16.65
CA ILE A 407 8.72 6.61 16.50
C ILE A 407 8.75 5.88 17.84
N LEU A 408 8.06 4.74 17.93
CA LEU A 408 8.00 3.92 19.14
C LEU A 408 8.98 2.75 19.02
N ILE A 409 10.16 2.88 19.63
CA ILE A 409 11.12 1.78 19.68
C ILE A 409 10.59 0.71 20.65
N PRO A 410 10.38 -0.54 20.21
CA PRO A 410 9.85 -1.59 21.06
C PRO A 410 10.80 -1.94 22.21
N PRO A 411 10.33 -2.66 23.24
CA PRO A 411 11.17 -3.07 24.35
C PRO A 411 12.42 -3.81 23.85
N SER A 412 13.58 -3.51 24.43
CA SER A 412 14.70 -4.43 24.32
C SER A 412 14.34 -5.71 25.06
N LEU A 413 14.87 -6.83 24.60
CA LEU A 413 14.54 -8.14 25.14
C LEU A 413 15.78 -9.02 25.15
N GLU A 414 15.98 -9.72 26.26
CA GLU A 414 16.96 -10.78 26.43
C GLU A 414 16.38 -11.88 27.31
N VAL A 415 16.74 -13.13 27.00
CA VAL A 415 16.49 -14.27 27.89
C VAL A 415 17.73 -14.53 28.73
N VAL A 416 17.56 -14.67 30.05
CA VAL A 416 18.69 -14.89 30.98
C VAL A 416 19.36 -16.24 30.72
N LYS A 417 18.56 -17.24 30.34
CA LYS A 417 19.03 -18.55 29.88
C LYS A 417 18.35 -18.86 28.55
N ASP A 418 19.15 -19.27 27.57
CA ASP A 418 18.64 -19.74 26.29
C ASP A 418 18.02 -21.14 26.38
N THR A 419 18.25 -21.86 27.48
CA THR A 419 17.75 -23.22 27.73
C THR A 419 17.31 -23.35 29.18
N VAL A 420 16.06 -23.77 29.40
CA VAL A 420 15.51 -24.04 30.74
C VAL A 420 15.10 -25.51 30.88
N SER A 421 15.13 -26.03 32.09
CA SER A 421 14.61 -27.37 32.37
C SER A 421 13.08 -27.39 32.23
N PRO A 422 12.44 -28.52 31.86
CA PRO A 422 10.98 -28.61 31.85
C PRO A 422 10.39 -28.24 33.23
N GLY A 423 9.53 -27.22 33.26
CA GLY A 423 8.93 -26.70 34.50
C GLY A 423 9.74 -25.61 35.22
N GLU A 424 10.95 -25.27 34.75
CA GLU A 424 11.69 -24.08 35.19
C GLU A 424 11.16 -22.83 34.45
N ASP A 425 10.84 -21.78 35.18
CA ASP A 425 10.39 -20.52 34.57
C ASP A 425 11.53 -19.88 33.76
N LEU A 426 11.21 -19.42 32.55
CA LEU A 426 12.13 -18.62 31.74
C LEU A 426 12.11 -17.17 32.23
N SER A 427 13.26 -16.65 32.65
CA SER A 427 13.43 -15.24 32.98
C SER A 427 13.77 -14.42 31.75
N VAL A 428 12.92 -13.44 31.44
CA VAL A 428 13.05 -12.51 30.32
C VAL A 428 13.17 -11.11 30.87
N LEU A 429 14.11 -10.32 30.38
CA LEU A 429 14.32 -8.96 30.88
C LEU A 429 14.64 -7.99 29.74
N GLY A 430 14.47 -6.70 30.02
CA GLY A 430 14.51 -5.66 28.99
C GLY A 430 14.51 -4.25 29.55
N GLN A 431 14.59 -3.28 28.65
CA GLN A 431 14.29 -1.88 28.90
C GLN A 431 13.23 -1.40 27.91
N SER A 432 12.38 -0.49 28.33
CA SER A 432 11.32 0.12 27.54
C SER A 432 11.06 1.55 28.04
N VAL A 433 9.97 2.16 27.61
CA VAL A 433 9.48 3.43 28.13
C VAL A 433 9.10 3.27 29.62
N PRO A 434 9.43 4.22 30.50
CA PRO A 434 9.04 4.19 31.91
C PRO A 434 7.55 3.98 32.10
N ASP A 435 7.19 3.22 33.14
CA ASP A 435 5.80 2.96 33.54
C ASP A 435 4.91 2.30 32.47
N SER A 436 5.49 1.81 31.37
CA SER A 436 4.75 1.11 30.32
C SER A 436 4.37 -0.32 30.74
N ILE A 437 3.25 -0.81 30.22
CA ILE A 437 2.86 -2.22 30.34
C ILE A 437 3.55 -2.99 29.23
N ILE A 438 4.44 -3.90 29.60
CA ILE A 438 5.12 -4.82 28.70
C ILE A 438 4.27 -6.08 28.60
N ARG A 439 3.88 -6.40 27.38
CA ARG A 439 3.27 -7.69 27.07
C ARG A 439 4.35 -8.57 26.46
N VAL A 440 4.46 -9.80 26.95
CA VAL A 440 5.45 -10.79 26.52
C VAL A 440 4.71 -12.02 26.03
N TRP A 441 5.06 -12.48 24.83
CA TRP A 441 4.52 -13.70 24.23
C TRP A 441 5.61 -14.75 24.19
N ALA A 442 5.31 -15.95 24.66
CA ALA A 442 6.12 -17.14 24.44
C ALA A 442 5.29 -18.23 23.76
N TYR A 443 5.79 -18.78 22.66
CA TYR A 443 5.06 -19.74 21.82
C TYR A 443 6.01 -20.70 21.11
N ALA A 444 5.52 -21.86 20.68
CA ALA A 444 6.35 -22.84 20.01
C ALA A 444 6.81 -22.32 18.63
N GLN A 445 8.04 -22.63 18.24
CA GLN A 445 8.56 -22.27 16.92
C GLN A 445 7.65 -22.73 15.77
N SER A 446 6.98 -23.87 15.93
CA SER A 446 6.10 -24.46 14.92
C SER A 446 4.81 -23.65 14.66
N GLU A 447 4.51 -22.64 15.48
CA GLU A 447 3.25 -21.89 15.40
C GLU A 447 3.31 -20.66 14.47
N ASN A 448 4.43 -20.43 13.77
CA ASN A 448 4.67 -19.39 12.76
C ASN A 448 4.42 -17.91 13.16
N SER A 449 3.60 -17.58 14.15
CA SER A 449 3.46 -16.30 14.89
C SER A 449 2.14 -16.32 15.70
N PRO A 450 2.11 -15.94 17.00
CA PRO A 450 0.86 -15.86 17.74
C PRO A 450 0.10 -14.59 17.36
N ARG A 451 -1.17 -14.76 16.97
CA ARG A 451 -2.18 -13.70 17.11
C ARG A 451 -2.50 -13.53 18.60
N ASP A 452 -3.00 -12.36 19.02
CA ASP A 452 -3.36 -12.04 20.42
C ASP A 452 -4.33 -13.08 21.07
N SER A 453 -4.97 -13.92 20.26
CA SER A 453 -5.89 -14.99 20.65
C SER A 453 -5.36 -16.41 20.42
N SER A 454 -4.04 -16.62 20.23
CA SER A 454 -3.50 -17.98 20.05
C SER A 454 -3.63 -18.78 21.35
N PRO A 455 -4.37 -19.91 21.36
CA PRO A 455 -4.61 -20.69 22.58
C PRO A 455 -3.36 -21.40 23.12
N LYS A 456 -2.22 -21.32 22.41
CA LYS A 456 -0.96 -21.99 22.76
C LYS A 456 0.18 -21.04 23.16
N ALA A 457 -0.05 -19.73 23.06
CA ALA A 457 0.92 -18.73 23.52
C ALA A 457 0.73 -18.44 25.01
N VAL A 458 1.82 -18.43 25.78
CA VAL A 458 1.82 -17.85 27.13
C VAL A 458 1.98 -16.34 26.96
N ILE A 459 1.00 -15.60 27.46
CA ILE A 459 0.99 -14.14 27.46
C ILE A 459 1.17 -13.66 28.90
N LYS A 460 2.22 -12.88 29.15
CA LYS A 460 2.46 -12.24 30.45
C LYS A 460 2.43 -10.73 30.29
N GLU A 461 1.78 -10.03 31.21
CA GLU A 461 1.85 -8.58 31.32
C GLU A 461 2.68 -8.22 32.54
N GLU A 462 3.64 -7.32 32.37
CA GLU A 462 4.48 -6.76 33.42
C GLU A 462 4.55 -5.25 33.27
N LYS A 463 4.86 -4.53 34.35
CA LYS A 463 5.04 -3.07 34.29
C LYS A 463 6.53 -2.73 34.33
N ALA A 464 6.99 -1.93 33.38
CA ALA A 464 8.34 -1.36 33.42
C ALA A 464 8.45 -0.36 34.58
N ASP A 465 9.59 -0.38 35.27
CA ASP A 465 9.87 0.53 36.38
C ASP A 465 10.15 1.97 35.88
N SER A 466 10.45 2.88 36.82
CA SER A 466 10.75 4.29 36.50
C SER A 466 12.05 4.48 35.69
N SER A 467 12.94 3.48 35.68
CA SER A 467 14.13 3.44 34.82
C SER A 467 13.87 2.77 33.47
N GLY A 468 12.62 2.35 33.22
CA GLY A 468 12.20 1.61 32.04
C GLY A 468 12.58 0.14 32.07
N ARG A 469 13.23 -0.36 33.13
CA ARG A 469 13.62 -1.78 33.23
C ARG A 469 12.41 -2.64 33.53
N TRP A 470 12.39 -3.83 32.97
CA TRP A 470 11.33 -4.81 33.20
C TRP A 470 11.88 -6.23 33.24
N THR A 471 11.16 -7.12 33.91
CA THR A 471 11.47 -8.55 33.98
C THR A 471 10.17 -9.33 34.03
N ALA A 472 10.08 -10.43 33.28
CA ALA A 472 8.95 -11.34 33.25
C ALA A 472 9.43 -12.78 33.47
N ALA A 473 8.71 -13.51 34.31
CA ALA A 473 8.87 -14.95 34.47
C ALA A 473 7.81 -15.68 33.64
N ILE A 474 8.27 -16.44 32.64
CA ILE A 474 7.40 -17.20 31.74
C ILE A 474 7.33 -18.65 32.23
N PRO A 475 6.17 -19.11 32.71
CA PRO A 475 6.03 -20.49 33.18
C PRO A 475 6.11 -21.47 32.01
N THR A 476 7.07 -22.39 32.06
CA THR A 476 7.29 -23.40 31.01
C THR A 476 6.72 -24.77 31.37
N GLY A 477 6.02 -24.92 32.50
CA GLY A 477 5.49 -26.21 32.95
C GLY A 477 4.51 -26.88 31.97
N SER A 478 3.84 -26.09 31.13
CA SER A 478 2.98 -26.60 30.05
C SER A 478 3.70 -26.82 28.72
N PHE A 479 4.99 -26.50 28.63
CA PHE A 479 5.78 -26.60 27.41
C PHE A 479 6.39 -28.00 27.28
N ALA A 480 6.33 -28.53 26.07
CA ALA A 480 7.01 -29.77 25.71
C ALA A 480 8.51 -29.51 25.53
N VAL A 481 9.29 -30.58 25.40
CA VAL A 481 10.72 -30.46 25.08
C VAL A 481 10.86 -29.99 23.62
N ASP A 482 11.00 -28.68 23.42
CA ASP A 482 11.12 -28.08 22.08
C ASP A 482 11.81 -26.70 22.07
N THR A 483 11.97 -26.13 20.88
CA THR A 483 12.36 -24.73 20.64
C THR A 483 11.14 -23.82 20.65
N TYR A 484 11.25 -22.72 21.38
CA TYR A 484 10.22 -21.71 21.55
C TYR A 484 10.78 -20.33 21.19
N ILE A 485 9.85 -19.40 20.96
CA ILE A 485 10.14 -18.01 20.62
C ILE A 485 9.54 -17.13 21.70
N VAL A 486 10.28 -16.10 22.09
CA VAL A 486 9.79 -15.02 22.94
C VAL A 486 9.94 -13.67 22.25
N ARG A 487 8.91 -12.82 22.37
CA ARG A 487 8.91 -11.44 21.89
C ARG A 487 8.07 -10.56 22.80
N ALA A 488 8.31 -9.24 22.79
CA ALA A 488 7.57 -8.30 23.62
C ALA A 488 7.16 -7.04 22.86
N LYS A 489 6.09 -6.38 23.31
CA LYS A 489 5.74 -5.00 22.93
C LYS A 489 5.31 -4.24 24.17
N PHE A 490 5.47 -2.91 24.17
CA PHE A 490 4.93 -2.10 25.25
C PHE A 490 3.62 -1.47 24.86
N LYS A 491 2.79 -1.18 25.86
CA LYS A 491 1.64 -0.29 25.80
C LYS A 491 1.76 0.74 26.90
N ASN A 492 1.68 2.01 26.54
CA ASN A 492 1.65 3.11 27.48
C ASN A 492 0.55 4.09 27.05
N THR A 493 -0.28 4.54 27.99
CA THR A 493 -1.25 5.61 27.74
C THR A 493 -0.73 6.84 28.50
N PRO A 494 -0.37 7.94 27.80
CA PRO A 494 -0.87 8.38 26.49
C PRO A 494 -0.02 8.02 25.24
N ILE A 495 1.16 7.43 25.39
CA ILE A 495 2.17 7.35 24.30
C ILE A 495 1.72 6.49 23.11
N GLY A 496 1.21 5.28 23.34
CA GLY A 496 0.86 4.34 22.27
C GLY A 496 1.24 2.90 22.57
N THR A 497 1.25 2.07 21.54
CA THR A 497 1.70 0.67 21.59
C THR A 497 2.79 0.49 20.56
N SER A 498 3.92 -0.11 20.94
CA SER A 498 5.00 -0.40 19.99
C SER A 498 4.67 -1.60 19.10
N GLU A 499 5.47 -1.76 18.04
CA GLU A 499 5.63 -3.05 17.37
C GLU A 499 6.27 -4.09 18.28
N TYR A 500 6.42 -5.32 17.79
CA TYR A 500 7.16 -6.37 18.50
C TYR A 500 8.67 -6.09 18.51
N SER A 501 9.33 -6.50 19.60
CA SER A 501 10.77 -6.63 19.67
C SER A 501 11.28 -7.67 18.67
N ASN A 502 12.58 -7.68 18.41
CA ASN A 502 13.20 -8.83 17.76
C ASN A 502 12.86 -10.12 18.55
N PRO A 503 12.49 -11.21 17.86
CA PRO A 503 12.23 -12.47 18.53
C PRO A 503 13.54 -13.05 19.08
N VAL A 504 13.45 -13.69 20.23
CA VAL A 504 14.55 -14.45 20.83
C VAL A 504 14.11 -15.90 20.98
N TYR A 505 14.99 -16.83 20.62
CA TYR A 505 14.72 -18.26 20.71
C TYR A 505 15.23 -18.80 22.05
N PHE A 506 14.43 -19.68 22.67
CA PHE A 506 14.84 -20.43 23.84
C PHE A 506 14.37 -21.88 23.75
N GLY A 507 15.04 -22.78 24.45
CA GLY A 507 14.72 -24.19 24.47
C GLY A 507 14.19 -24.64 25.83
N VAL A 508 13.23 -25.55 25.82
CA VAL A 508 12.76 -26.26 27.02
C VAL A 508 13.29 -27.68 26.95
N GLY A 509 14.12 -28.09 27.91
CA GLY A 509 14.72 -29.43 27.99
C GLY A 509 15.72 -29.79 26.89
N LYS A 510 15.97 -28.90 25.92
CA LYS A 510 17.01 -29.02 24.88
C LYS A 510 17.50 -27.62 24.48
N SER A 511 18.69 -27.51 23.92
CA SER A 511 19.17 -26.23 23.37
C SER A 511 18.26 -25.73 22.24
N PRO A 512 18.03 -24.41 22.12
CA PRO A 512 17.21 -23.86 21.06
C PRO A 512 17.82 -24.18 19.70
N SER A 513 16.99 -24.67 18.80
CA SER A 513 17.34 -24.94 17.40
C SER A 513 16.33 -24.21 16.50
N PRO A 514 16.63 -22.94 16.15
CA PRO A 514 15.83 -22.17 15.21
C PRO A 514 15.85 -22.85 13.83
N ASP A 515 14.69 -23.16 13.27
CA ASP A 515 14.57 -23.88 12.00
C ASP A 515 14.35 -22.91 10.84
N PHE A 516 15.30 -22.00 10.64
CA PHE A 516 15.22 -20.97 9.61
C PHE A 516 15.13 -21.56 8.21
N CYS A 517 15.92 -22.59 7.90
CA CYS A 517 15.96 -23.13 6.55
C CYS A 517 14.70 -23.89 6.13
N LYS A 518 14.01 -24.54 7.07
CA LYS A 518 12.69 -25.08 6.78
C LYS A 518 11.64 -23.99 6.57
N ARG A 519 11.78 -22.83 7.22
CA ARG A 519 10.88 -21.69 7.01
C ARG A 519 11.19 -20.93 5.73
N SER A 520 12.42 -21.01 5.24
CA SER A 520 12.82 -20.51 3.92
C SER A 520 12.24 -21.32 2.75
N ASP A 521 11.84 -22.58 2.97
CA ASP A 521 11.07 -23.41 2.03
C ASP A 521 9.58 -23.08 2.19
N ILE A 522 9.18 -21.94 1.63
CA ILE A 522 7.86 -21.33 1.81
C ILE A 522 6.80 -22.16 1.09
N ASN A 523 7.13 -22.71 -0.08
CA ASN A 523 6.20 -23.56 -0.83
C ASN A 523 6.14 -25.02 -0.32
N LYS A 524 7.04 -25.40 0.60
CA LYS A 524 7.11 -26.70 1.30
C LYS A 524 7.42 -27.85 0.34
N ASP A 525 8.21 -27.60 -0.70
CA ASP A 525 8.62 -28.62 -1.69
C ASP A 525 9.93 -29.34 -1.32
N GLY A 526 10.55 -28.95 -0.19
CA GLY A 526 11.79 -29.51 0.33
C GLY A 526 13.04 -28.80 -0.19
N LYS A 527 12.89 -27.72 -0.96
CA LYS A 527 13.98 -26.89 -1.47
C LYS A 527 13.73 -25.42 -1.15
N VAL A 528 14.81 -24.65 -1.12
CA VAL A 528 14.80 -23.19 -1.02
C VAL A 528 15.38 -22.64 -2.30
N GLN A 529 14.51 -22.15 -3.18
CA GLN A 529 14.88 -21.77 -4.54
C GLN A 529 14.08 -20.57 -5.07
N LEU A 530 14.15 -20.32 -6.38
CA LEU A 530 13.52 -19.15 -7.00
C LEU A 530 12.01 -19.07 -6.77
N THR A 531 11.35 -20.21 -6.58
CA THR A 531 9.92 -20.28 -6.25
C THR A 531 9.64 -19.69 -4.87
N ASP A 532 10.40 -20.07 -3.84
CA ASP A 532 10.26 -19.51 -2.49
C ASP A 532 10.60 -18.03 -2.49
N PHE A 533 11.65 -17.63 -3.20
CA PHE A 533 12.00 -16.22 -3.33
C PHE A 533 10.88 -15.40 -3.98
N SER A 534 10.21 -15.96 -4.98
CA SER A 534 9.07 -15.30 -5.62
C SER A 534 7.89 -15.13 -4.64
N ILE A 535 7.63 -16.12 -3.77
CA ILE A 535 6.60 -16.02 -2.74
C ILE A 535 7.00 -15.01 -1.65
N LEU A 536 8.27 -14.99 -1.23
CA LEU A 536 8.78 -14.01 -0.29
C LEU A 536 8.65 -12.58 -0.83
N LEU A 537 9.00 -12.37 -2.10
CA LEU A 537 8.89 -11.06 -2.73
C LEU A 537 7.42 -10.65 -2.96
N PHE A 538 6.55 -11.60 -3.27
CA PHE A 538 5.10 -11.36 -3.35
C PHE A 538 4.55 -10.85 -2.00
N ASN A 539 5.04 -11.39 -0.89
CA ASN A 539 4.64 -10.99 0.45
C ASN A 539 5.46 -9.83 1.04
N TRP A 540 6.29 -9.14 0.24
CA TRP A 540 7.21 -8.11 0.76
C TRP A 540 6.48 -6.98 1.50
N GLY A 541 6.93 -6.67 2.71
CA GLY A 541 6.38 -5.62 3.57
C GLY A 541 5.10 -6.00 4.32
N THR A 542 4.56 -7.20 4.10
CA THR A 542 3.35 -7.72 4.77
C THR A 542 3.68 -8.43 6.09
N ASP A 543 2.65 -8.79 6.87
CA ASP A 543 2.73 -9.61 8.09
C ASP A 543 2.52 -11.11 7.80
N SER A 544 2.78 -11.56 6.57
CA SER A 544 2.62 -12.95 6.14
C SER A 544 3.45 -13.88 7.02
N THR A 545 2.78 -14.64 7.88
CA THR A 545 3.43 -15.56 8.82
C THR A 545 4.19 -16.71 8.14
N GLU A 546 3.87 -16.99 6.87
CA GLU A 546 4.56 -18.03 6.09
C GLU A 546 5.85 -17.49 5.46
N SER A 547 5.91 -16.21 5.11
CA SER A 547 7.08 -15.59 4.46
C SER A 547 7.95 -14.75 5.39
N ASP A 548 7.47 -14.45 6.60
CA ASP A 548 8.23 -13.83 7.68
C ASP A 548 9.08 -14.93 8.35
N ILE A 549 10.26 -15.21 7.77
CA ILE A 549 11.21 -16.30 8.09
C ILE A 549 11.88 -16.09 9.45
N ASN A 550 12.06 -14.84 9.91
CA ASN A 550 12.58 -14.57 11.25
C ASN A 550 11.50 -14.35 12.32
N ILE A 551 10.22 -14.21 11.93
CA ILE A 551 9.06 -13.99 12.82
C ILE A 551 9.13 -12.64 13.53
N ASP A 552 9.71 -11.63 12.87
CA ASP A 552 9.79 -10.26 13.40
C ASP A 552 8.49 -9.46 13.17
N GLY A 553 7.52 -10.04 12.47
CA GLY A 553 6.21 -9.46 12.18
C GLY A 553 6.14 -8.77 10.81
N ARG A 554 7.21 -8.76 10.01
CA ARG A 554 7.22 -8.14 8.69
C ARG A 554 8.17 -8.84 7.73
N VAL A 555 7.67 -9.25 6.57
CA VAL A 555 8.52 -9.76 5.48
C VAL A 555 9.42 -8.64 4.94
N ASN A 556 10.73 -8.77 5.12
CA ASN A 556 11.69 -7.74 4.76
C ASN A 556 13.06 -8.32 4.33
N LEU A 557 14.06 -7.44 4.20
CA LEU A 557 15.41 -7.81 3.78
C LEU A 557 16.08 -8.85 4.69
N THR A 558 15.69 -8.90 5.96
CA THR A 558 16.18 -9.90 6.91
C THR A 558 15.73 -11.30 6.52
N ASP A 559 14.45 -11.47 6.16
CA ASP A 559 13.92 -12.75 5.68
C ASP A 559 14.60 -13.18 4.39
N PHE A 560 14.78 -12.25 3.45
CA PHE A 560 15.52 -12.52 2.22
C PHE A 560 16.96 -12.98 2.51
N SER A 561 17.65 -12.32 3.45
CA SER A 561 19.01 -12.69 3.83
C SER A 561 19.09 -14.10 4.42
N ILE A 562 18.10 -14.49 5.22
CA ILE A 562 17.99 -15.83 5.80
C ILE A 562 17.67 -16.86 4.70
N MET A 563 16.76 -16.53 3.78
CA MET A 563 16.45 -17.39 2.64
C MET A 563 17.69 -17.67 1.79
N LEU A 564 18.47 -16.63 1.46
CA LEU A 564 19.71 -16.79 0.70
C LEU A 564 20.73 -17.67 1.42
N PHE A 565 20.83 -17.54 2.75
CA PHE A 565 21.68 -18.42 3.55
C PHE A 565 21.25 -19.89 3.44
N CYS A 566 19.94 -20.13 3.33
CA CYS A 566 19.34 -21.46 3.24
C CYS A 566 19.16 -21.96 1.80
N TRP A 567 19.66 -21.25 0.80
CA TRP A 567 19.45 -21.55 -0.62
C TRP A 567 19.95 -22.94 -1.00
N THR A 568 19.12 -23.73 -1.69
CA THR A 568 19.45 -25.11 -2.11
C THR A 568 19.55 -25.31 -3.62
N GLY A 569 19.20 -24.32 -4.44
CA GLY A 569 19.38 -24.40 -5.90
C GLY A 569 18.26 -23.79 -6.69
#